data_AF-A0A3C0UWP9-F1
#
_entry.id   AF-A0A3C0UWP9-F1
#
_cell.length_a   1.000
_cell.length_b   1.000
_cell.length_c   1.000
_cell.angle_alpha   90.00
_cell.angle_beta   90.00
_cell.angle_gamma   90.00
#
_symmetry.space_group_name_H-M   'P 1'
#
loop_
_entity.id
_entity.type
_entity.pdbx_description
1 polymer ?
#
loop_
_entity_poly.entity_id
_entity_poly.type
_entity_poly.pdbx_seq_one_letter_code
_entity_poly.pdbx_strand_id
1 'polypeptide(L)'
;MNSSAVLVYMTDGTPNNATSYGWYSIPGIVPSNGVEHEFYTQTTFAGNTAGINIYRKVASTSTLAAATRIVIIPANDIRNGRKASVDFADYNAVKEFYDLKD
;
A
#
# COMPACT_ATOMS: atom_id res chain seq x y z
N MET A 1 -6.36 3.48 19.91
CA MET A 1 -7.22 3.13 18.76
C MET A 1 -6.42 2.17 17.90
N ASN A 2 -7.02 1.09 17.40
CA ASN A 2 -6.31 0.13 16.54
C ASN A 2 -6.56 0.56 15.10
N SER A 3 -5.55 1.09 14.43
CA SER A 3 -5.63 1.51 13.03
C SER A 3 -5.08 0.40 12.14
N SER A 4 -5.76 0.09 11.04
CA SER A 4 -5.23 -0.80 9.99
C SER A 4 -4.31 -0.01 9.08
N ALA A 5 -3.32 -0.66 8.47
CA ALA A 5 -2.45 -0.06 7.46
C ALA A 5 -2.65 -0.73 6.09
N VAL A 6 -2.66 0.08 5.03
CA VAL A 6 -2.63 -0.39 3.65
C VAL A 6 -1.33 0.10 3.02
N LEU A 7 -0.51 -0.85 2.54
CA LEU A 7 0.79 -0.57 1.96
C LEU A 7 0.81 -0.94 0.49
N VAL A 8 1.44 -0.07 -0.31
CA VAL A 8 1.66 -0.27 -1.73
C VAL A 8 3.15 -0.28 -2.02
N TYR A 9 3.61 -1.32 -2.71
CA TYR A 9 4.95 -1.36 -3.30
C TYR A 9 4.91 -0.82 -4.73
N MET A 10 5.85 0.06 -5.05
CA MET A 10 5.94 0.70 -6.36
C MET A 10 7.25 0.37 -7.07
N THR A 11 7.13 0.07 -8.36
CA THR A 11 8.26 0.00 -9.28
C THR A 11 7.93 0.68 -10.60
N ASP A 12 8.91 1.24 -11.29
CA ASP A 12 8.80 1.56 -12.73
C ASP A 12 9.26 0.37 -13.56
N GLY A 13 8.72 0.20 -14.76
CA GLY A 13 9.23 -0.79 -15.71
C GLY A 13 8.62 -2.19 -15.59
N THR A 14 9.11 -3.10 -16.45
CA THR A 14 8.66 -4.50 -16.51
C THR A 14 9.27 -5.31 -15.36
N PRO A 15 8.60 -6.39 -14.88
CA PRO A 15 8.92 -7.08 -13.62
C PRO A 15 10.39 -7.51 -13.38
N ASN A 16 11.21 -7.59 -14.43
CA ASN A 16 12.59 -8.04 -14.37
C ASN A 16 13.64 -6.91 -14.48
N ASN A 17 13.22 -5.70 -14.86
CA ASN A 17 14.10 -4.52 -15.01
C ASN A 17 13.56 -3.33 -14.21
N ALA A 18 12.79 -3.61 -13.17
CA ALA A 18 12.00 -2.60 -12.48
C ALA A 18 12.85 -1.85 -11.45
N THR A 19 12.87 -0.51 -11.49
CA THR A 19 13.49 0.27 -10.41
C THR A 19 12.53 0.30 -9.23
N SER A 20 12.98 -0.15 -8.06
CA SER A 20 12.18 -0.05 -6.84
C SER A 20 12.09 1.39 -6.39
N TYR A 21 10.87 1.82 -6.07
CA TYR A 21 10.62 3.02 -5.28
C TYR A 21 10.36 2.68 -3.80
N GLY A 22 10.11 1.40 -3.51
CA GLY A 22 9.84 0.92 -2.16
C GLY A 22 8.37 0.86 -1.78
N TRP A 23 8.14 0.67 -0.48
CA TRP A 23 6.79 0.60 0.10
C TRP A 23 6.35 1.96 0.61
N TYR A 24 5.05 2.20 0.47
CA TYR A 24 4.43 3.44 0.92
C TYR A 24 3.08 3.17 1.58
N SER A 25 2.78 3.90 2.65
CA SER A 25 1.46 3.94 3.26
C SER A 25 0.49 4.74 2.41
N ILE A 26 -0.73 4.23 2.23
CA ILE A 26 -1.82 4.93 1.53
C ILE A 26 -3.05 5.09 2.44
N PRO A 27 -3.92 6.10 2.23
CA PRO A 27 -3.93 7.08 1.14
C PRO A 27 -2.77 8.10 1.22
N GLY A 28 -2.39 8.68 0.08
CA GLY A 28 -1.31 9.67 0.01
C GLY A 28 -0.66 9.76 -1.35
N ILE A 29 0.31 10.67 -1.48
CA ILE A 29 1.12 10.83 -2.69
C ILE A 29 2.40 10.01 -2.53
N VAL A 30 2.63 9.12 -3.49
CA VAL A 30 3.86 8.33 -3.62
C VAL A 30 4.74 8.97 -4.69
N PRO A 31 5.95 9.44 -4.34
CA PRO A 31 6.88 9.99 -5.32
C PRO A 31 7.51 8.87 -6.16
N SER A 32 7.56 9.07 -7.47
CA SER A 32 8.27 8.26 -8.45
C SER A 32 9.04 9.21 -9.37
N ASN A 33 10.11 8.76 -10.05
CA ASN A 33 11.05 9.63 -10.76
C ASN A 33 10.34 10.58 -11.75
N GLY A 34 10.17 11.84 -11.33
CA GLY A 34 9.51 12.88 -12.11
C GLY A 34 7.98 12.77 -12.23
N VAL A 35 7.33 11.85 -11.51
CA VAL A 35 5.87 11.67 -11.51
C VAL A 35 5.35 11.37 -10.11
N GLU A 36 4.31 12.08 -9.68
CA GLU A 36 3.60 11.79 -8.43
C GLU A 36 2.46 10.78 -8.67
N HIS A 37 2.29 9.85 -7.72
CA HIS A 37 1.22 8.86 -7.75
C HIS A 37 0.33 9.03 -6.52
N GLU A 38 -0.82 9.67 -6.70
CA GLU A 38 -1.80 9.81 -5.62
C GLU A 38 -2.63 8.53 -5.50
N PHE A 39 -2.56 7.87 -4.35
CA PHE A 39 -3.36 6.70 -4.02
C PHE A 39 -4.46 7.05 -3.04
N TYR A 40 -5.63 6.46 -3.26
CA TYR A 40 -6.76 6.56 -2.35
C TYR A 40 -7.54 5.24 -2.31
N THR A 41 -8.24 5.03 -1.20
CA THR A 41 -9.08 3.85 -1.00
C THR A 41 -10.55 4.23 -1.13
N GLN A 42 -11.34 3.39 -1.78
CA GLN A 42 -12.80 3.52 -1.80
C GLN A 42 -13.43 2.24 -1.29
N THR A 43 -14.29 2.35 -0.27
CA THR A 43 -15.15 1.26 0.15
C THR A 43 -16.34 1.15 -0.79
N THR A 44 -16.58 -0.04 -1.34
CA THR A 44 -17.76 -0.35 -2.15
C THR A 44 -18.62 -1.38 -1.46
N PHE A 45 -19.93 -1.25 -1.61
CA PHE A 45 -20.91 -2.19 -1.10
C PHE A 45 -21.75 -2.72 -2.25
N ALA A 46 -21.77 -4.04 -2.43
CA ALA A 46 -22.58 -4.74 -3.41
C ALA A 46 -23.37 -5.84 -2.71
N GLY A 47 -24.64 -5.56 -2.38
CA GLY A 47 -25.45 -6.43 -1.54
C GLY A 47 -24.80 -6.65 -0.17
N ASN A 48 -24.53 -7.90 0.18
CA ASN A 48 -23.87 -8.29 1.44
C ASN A 48 -22.34 -8.31 1.35
N THR A 49 -21.76 -7.88 0.23
CA THR A 49 -20.30 -7.88 0.03
C THR A 49 -19.77 -6.45 0.22
N ALA A 50 -18.86 -6.27 1.18
CA ALA A 50 -18.05 -5.07 1.30
C ALA A 50 -16.69 -5.31 0.63
N GLY A 51 -16.23 -4.33 -0.16
CA GLY A 51 -14.93 -4.34 -0.82
C GLY A 51 -14.15 -3.06 -0.53
N ILE A 52 -12.82 -3.15 -0.57
CA ILE A 52 -11.92 -2.00 -0.55
C ILE A 52 -11.20 -1.98 -1.89
N ASN A 53 -11.40 -0.92 -2.66
CA ASN A 53 -10.69 -0.66 -3.89
C ASN A 53 -9.54 0.29 -3.61
N ILE A 54 -8.37 0.01 -4.19
CA ILE A 54 -7.22 0.90 -4.15
C ILE A 54 -7.09 1.52 -5.54
N TYR A 55 -7.26 2.83 -5.60
CA TYR A 55 -7.13 3.60 -6.83
C TYR A 55 -5.83 4.37 -6.84
N ARG A 56 -5.30 4.57 -8.04
CA ARG A 56 -4.21 5.48 -8.33
C ARG A 56 -4.72 6.53 -9.30
N LYS A 57 -4.58 7.80 -8.94
CA LYS A 57 -4.87 8.91 -9.85
C LYS A 57 -3.77 8.98 -10.91
N VAL A 58 -4.18 9.10 -12.17
CA VAL A 58 -3.27 9.12 -13.32
C VAL A 58 -3.30 10.52 -13.92
N ALA A 59 -2.14 11.11 -14.21
CA ALA A 59 -2.08 12.25 -15.12
C ALA A 59 -2.48 11.75 -16.53
N SER A 60 -3.27 12.52 -17.28
CA SER A 60 -3.96 12.07 -18.51
C SER A 60 -3.03 11.54 -19.62
N THR A 61 -1.72 11.71 -19.50
CA THR A 61 -0.71 11.34 -20.51
C THR A 61 0.18 10.15 -20.13
N SER A 62 0.06 9.54 -18.95
CA SER A 62 0.97 8.44 -18.55
C SER A 62 0.38 7.05 -18.82
N THR A 63 1.09 6.23 -19.61
CA THR A 63 0.80 4.80 -19.75
C THR A 63 1.15 4.06 -18.44
N LEU A 64 0.17 3.36 -17.86
CA LEU A 64 0.34 2.61 -16.61
C LEU A 64 1.03 1.26 -16.88
N ALA A 65 2.36 1.23 -16.79
CA ALA A 65 3.13 -0.01 -16.67
C ALA A 65 3.85 -0.01 -15.31
N ALA A 66 3.08 -0.18 -14.22
CA ALA A 66 3.62 -0.34 -12.88
C ALA A 66 3.05 -1.63 -12.27
N ALA A 67 3.92 -2.53 -11.85
CA ALA A 67 3.52 -3.71 -11.10
C ALA A 67 3.32 -3.30 -9.63
N THR A 68 2.07 -3.36 -9.16
CA THR A 68 1.72 -2.97 -7.80
C THR A 68 1.54 -4.22 -6.94
N ARG A 69 2.22 -4.29 -5.79
CA ARG A 69 1.91 -5.28 -4.74
C ARG A 69 1.20 -4.59 -3.59
N ILE A 70 0.15 -5.22 -3.08
CA ILE A 70 -0.70 -4.70 -2.01
C ILE A 70 -0.56 -5.62 -0.80
N VAL A 71 -0.28 -5.04 0.37
CA VAL A 71 -0.30 -5.76 1.66
C VAL A 71 -1.36 -5.10 2.54
N ILE A 72 -2.32 -5.91 3.01
CA ILE A 72 -3.39 -5.47 3.92
C ILE A 72 -3.10 -6.05 5.29
N ILE A 73 -2.87 -5.17 6.27
CA ILE A 73 -2.62 -5.58 7.66
C ILE A 73 -3.81 -5.14 8.51
N PRO A 74 -4.64 -6.08 8.99
CA PRO A 74 -5.79 -5.73 9.81
C PRO A 74 -5.33 -5.27 11.20
N ALA A 75 -6.02 -4.28 11.77
CA ALA A 75 -5.70 -3.71 13.09
C ALA A 75 -5.78 -4.73 14.24
N ASN A 76 -6.43 -5.87 14.01
CA ASN A 76 -6.51 -7.03 14.89
C ASN A 76 -5.68 -8.20 14.37
N ASP A 77 -4.57 -7.96 13.67
CA ASP A 77 -3.61 -9.02 13.35
C ASP A 77 -3.14 -9.66 14.68
N ILE A 78 -3.66 -10.86 14.93
CA ILE A 78 -3.39 -11.69 16.09
C ILE A 78 -2.46 -12.80 15.60
N ARG A 79 -1.18 -12.68 15.92
CA ARG A 79 -0.21 -13.74 15.69
C ARG A 79 -0.01 -14.47 16.99
N ASN A 80 -0.27 -15.78 17.00
CA ASN A 80 -0.15 -16.63 18.19
C ASN A 80 -0.92 -16.09 19.42
N GLY A 81 -2.11 -15.52 19.21
CA GLY A 81 -2.97 -15.05 20.31
C GLY A 81 -2.55 -13.70 20.92
N ARG A 82 -1.51 -13.04 20.40
CA ARG A 82 -1.13 -11.68 20.81
C ARG A 82 -1.38 -10.70 19.68
N LYS A 83 -2.01 -9.58 20.03
CA LYS A 83 -2.13 -8.42 19.15
C LYS A 83 -0.73 -7.90 18.82
N ALA A 84 -0.48 -7.59 17.55
CA ALA A 84 0.77 -6.93 17.15
C ALA A 84 0.97 -5.63 17.96
N SER A 85 2.17 -5.46 18.54
CA SER A 85 2.55 -4.27 19.32
C SER A 85 2.97 -3.08 18.45
N VAL A 86 2.92 -3.23 17.12
CA VAL A 86 3.42 -2.23 16.18
C VAL A 86 2.46 -1.04 16.08
N ASP A 87 3.00 0.16 15.99
CA ASP A 87 2.21 1.34 15.64
C ASP A 87 2.00 1.36 14.12
N PHE A 88 0.75 1.15 13.70
CA PHE A 88 0.40 1.08 12.29
C PHE A 88 0.35 2.45 11.59
N ALA A 89 0.46 3.55 12.35
CA ALA A 89 0.63 4.89 11.77
C ALA A 89 2.09 5.18 11.39
N ASP A 90 3.06 4.44 11.93
CA ASP A 90 4.48 4.58 11.62
C ASP A 90 4.91 3.55 10.56
N TYR A 91 5.14 4.04 9.34
CA TYR A 91 5.60 3.22 8.23
C TYR A 91 6.89 2.44 8.53
N ASN A 92 7.87 3.08 9.19
CA ASN A 92 9.15 2.43 9.46
C ASN A 92 8.98 1.28 10.46
N ALA A 93 8.14 1.48 11.48
CA ALA A 93 7.81 0.45 12.45
C ALA A 93 7.11 -0.76 11.79
N VAL A 94 6.15 -0.52 10.88
CA VAL A 94 5.48 -1.61 10.15
C VAL A 94 6.45 -2.33 9.22
N LYS A 95 7.30 -1.58 8.50
CA LYS A 95 8.29 -2.14 7.58
C LYS A 95 9.27 -3.07 8.29
N GLU A 96 9.83 -2.65 9.43
CA GLU A 96 10.72 -3.45 10.26
C GLU A 96 10.01 -4.71 10.80
N PHE A 97 8.79 -4.55 11.32
CA PHE A 97 8.05 -5.64 11.96
C PHE A 97 7.61 -6.76 11.00
N TYR A 98 7.43 -6.44 9.71
CA TYR A 98 7.05 -7.40 8.67
C TYR A 98 8.20 -7.76 7.72
N ASP A 99 9.43 -7.32 7.97
CA ASP A 99 10.60 -7.54 7.12
C ASP A 99 10.36 -7.16 5.65
N LEU A 100 9.74 -5.99 5.44
CA LEU A 100 9.44 -5.47 4.10
C LEU A 100 10.71 -4.84 3.50
N LYS A 101 11.10 -5.31 2.31
CA LYS A 101 12.26 -4.80 1.56
C LYS A 101 11.99 -3.44 0.94
N ASP A 102 12.99 -2.56 0.88
CA ASP A 102 12.98 -1.37 0.01
C ASP A 102 12.85 -1.72 -1.47
#